data_AF-A0A7X3D284-F1
#
_entry.id   AF-A0A7X3D284-F1
#
_cell.length_a   1.000
_cell.length_b   1.000
_cell.length_c   1.000
_cell.angle_alpha   90.00
_cell.angle_beta   90.00
_cell.angle_gamma   90.00
#
_symmetry.space_group_name_H-M   'P 1'
#
loop_
_entity.id
_entity.type
_entity.pdbx_description
1 polymer ?
#
loop_
_entity_poly.entity_id
_entity_poly.type
_entity_poly.pdbx_seq_one_letter_code
_entity_poly.pdbx_strand_id
1 'polypeptide(L)'
;MASNFTQSSNKVQKPTFGQPTDKLLEKLYQLKHRFQTSYYGNSDGRKYEKARNFNIRLSNILFEANQMAEKLDLVPKRGYLTIHSEIQQLEKELNELI
;
A
#
# COMPACT_ATOMS: atom_id res chain seq x y z
N MET A 1 3.04 -26.92 -36.09
CA MET A 1 2.68 -26.69 -34.68
C MET A 1 2.95 -25.22 -34.37
N ALA A 2 1.90 -24.43 -34.19
CA ALA A 2 2.00 -23.01 -33.85
C ALA A 2 1.28 -22.79 -32.52
N SER A 3 2.04 -22.47 -31.48
CA SER A 3 1.54 -22.19 -30.14
C SER A 3 0.98 -20.77 -30.11
N ASN A 4 -0.35 -20.65 -30.07
CA ASN A 4 -1.04 -19.40 -29.82
C ASN A 4 -0.77 -18.93 -28.38
N PHE A 5 0.09 -17.92 -28.22
CA PHE A 5 0.16 -17.15 -26.98
C PHE A 5 -1.02 -16.18 -26.93
N THR A 6 -2.11 -16.57 -26.28
CA THR A 6 -3.14 -15.62 -25.85
C THR A 6 -2.60 -14.83 -24.67
N GLN A 7 -2.31 -13.54 -24.93
CA GLN A 7 -2.01 -12.55 -23.90
C GLN A 7 -3.28 -12.35 -23.06
N SER A 8 -3.34 -13.02 -21.90
CA SER A 8 -4.35 -12.74 -20.89
C SER A 8 -4.09 -11.33 -20.35
N SER A 9 -4.76 -10.35 -20.95
CA SER A 9 -4.86 -9.00 -20.44
C SER A 9 -5.63 -9.06 -19.12
N ASN A 10 -4.91 -9.24 -18.01
CA ASN A 10 -5.41 -8.95 -16.67
C ASN A 10 -5.82 -7.48 -16.62
N LYS A 11 -7.07 -7.19 -17.01
CA LYS A 11 -7.70 -5.91 -16.73
C LYS A 11 -7.78 -5.82 -15.21
N VAL A 12 -6.85 -5.08 -14.63
CA VAL A 12 -6.91 -4.65 -13.24
C VAL A 12 -8.24 -3.89 -13.09
N GLN A 13 -9.23 -4.59 -12.53
CA GLN A 13 -10.52 -3.98 -12.23
C GLN A 13 -10.24 -2.85 -11.24
N LYS A 14 -10.55 -1.62 -11.65
CA LYS A 14 -10.54 -0.48 -10.73
C LYS A 14 -11.63 -0.72 -9.70
N PRO A 15 -11.32 -0.76 -8.39
CA PRO A 15 -12.35 -0.90 -7.37
C PRO A 15 -13.30 0.30 -7.42
N THR A 16 -14.60 0.03 -7.42
CA THR A 16 -15.64 1.05 -7.30
C THR A 16 -15.63 1.57 -5.87
N PHE A 17 -15.18 2.81 -5.66
CA PHE A 17 -15.00 3.43 -4.35
C PHE A 17 -16.34 3.73 -3.67
N GLY A 18 -16.69 2.96 -2.64
CA GLY A 18 -17.91 3.16 -1.86
C GLY A 18 -17.82 2.73 -0.38
N GLN A 19 -16.84 1.92 0.00
CA GLN A 19 -16.66 1.40 1.35
C GLN A 19 -15.61 2.22 2.13
N PRO A 20 -15.72 2.33 3.47
CA PRO A 20 -14.70 3.00 4.31
C PRO A 20 -13.29 2.41 4.15
N THR A 21 -13.19 1.11 3.85
CA THR A 21 -11.93 0.41 3.55
C THR A 21 -11.28 0.90 2.24
N ASP A 22 -12.08 1.32 1.25
CA ASP A 22 -11.56 1.80 -0.04
C ASP A 22 -10.82 3.13 0.11
N LYS A 23 -11.36 4.05 0.92
CA LYS A 23 -10.70 5.33 1.26
C LYS A 23 -9.37 5.11 1.98
N LEU A 24 -9.30 4.03 2.75
CA LEU A 24 -8.13 3.67 3.55
C LEU A 24 -7.03 3.09 2.65
N LEU A 25 -7.40 2.23 1.71
CA LEU A 25 -6.57 1.75 0.62
C LEU A 25 -6.06 2.89 -0.27
N GLU A 26 -6.92 3.82 -0.64
CA GLU A 26 -6.53 4.98 -1.45
C GLU A 26 -5.40 5.78 -0.78
N LYS A 27 -5.54 6.10 0.52
CA LYS A 27 -4.49 6.79 1.28
C LYS A 27 -3.17 6.02 1.32
N LEU A 28 -3.23 4.71 1.50
CA LEU A 28 -2.03 3.85 1.50
C LEU A 28 -1.32 3.84 0.14
N TYR A 29 -2.07 3.79 -0.96
CA TYR A 29 -1.49 3.88 -2.30
C TYR A 29 -0.92 5.28 -2.59
N GLN A 30 -1.56 6.35 -2.11
CA GLN A 30 -1.01 7.70 -2.21
C GLN A 30 0.31 7.84 -1.42
N LEU A 31 0.38 7.27 -0.20
CA LEU A 31 1.61 7.21 0.60
C LEU A 31 2.72 6.46 -0.13
N LYS A 32 2.40 5.30 -0.71
CA LYS A 32 3.34 4.51 -1.51
C LYS A 32 3.89 5.31 -2.68
N HIS A 33 3.01 5.97 -3.44
CA HIS A 33 3.41 6.78 -4.58
C HIS A 33 4.32 7.94 -4.17
N ARG A 34 3.96 8.69 -3.12
CA ARG A 34 4.78 9.79 -2.59
C ARG A 34 6.14 9.29 -2.13
N PHE A 35 6.18 8.21 -1.36
CA PHE A 35 7.44 7.60 -0.92
C PHE A 35 8.33 7.22 -2.11
N GLN A 36 7.78 6.50 -3.10
CA GLN A 36 8.54 6.06 -4.26
C GLN A 36 9.09 7.24 -5.07
N THR A 37 8.26 8.25 -5.33
CA THR A 37 8.64 9.43 -6.12
C THR A 37 9.71 10.24 -5.41
N SER A 38 9.54 10.51 -4.12
CA SER A 38 10.46 11.35 -3.36
C SER A 38 11.75 10.63 -2.98
N TYR A 39 11.65 9.41 -2.46
CA TYR A 39 12.81 8.65 -2.02
C TYR A 39 13.62 8.14 -3.23
N TYR A 40 13.04 7.36 -4.15
CA TYR A 40 13.82 6.84 -5.27
C TYR A 40 14.21 7.91 -6.30
N GLY A 41 13.48 9.03 -6.36
CA GLY A 41 13.83 10.17 -7.21
C GLY A 41 15.02 10.98 -6.71
N ASN A 42 15.27 11.02 -5.39
CA ASN A 42 16.29 11.89 -4.76
C ASN A 42 17.18 11.18 -3.72
N SER A 43 17.17 9.84 -3.65
CA SER A 43 17.86 9.10 -2.57
C SER A 43 19.37 9.23 -2.67
N ASP A 44 19.98 9.73 -1.59
CA ASP A 44 21.42 9.75 -1.37
C ASP A 44 21.92 8.54 -0.55
N GLY A 45 21.04 7.56 -0.28
CA GLY A 45 21.34 6.36 0.51
C GLY A 45 21.45 6.57 2.03
N ARG A 46 21.57 7.81 2.54
CA ARG A 46 21.82 8.08 3.97
C ARG A 46 20.66 7.66 4.87
N LYS A 47 19.44 7.67 4.34
CA LYS A 47 18.21 7.25 5.04
C LYS A 47 17.72 5.85 4.61
N TYR A 48 18.57 5.02 3.98
CA TYR A 48 18.16 3.72 3.44
C TYR A 48 17.48 2.80 4.45
N GLU A 49 18.06 2.61 5.63
CA GLU A 49 17.45 1.72 6.64
C GLU A 49 16.08 2.22 7.13
N LYS A 50 15.93 3.54 7.30
CA LYS A 50 14.64 4.15 7.64
C LYS A 50 13.62 3.97 6.52
N ALA A 51 14.03 4.19 5.27
CA ALA A 51 13.19 4.03 4.09
C ALA A 51 12.77 2.56 3.89
N ARG A 52 13.68 1.62 4.14
CA ARG A 52 13.43 0.17 4.10
C ARG A 52 12.38 -0.23 5.14
N ASN A 53 12.56 0.20 6.39
CA ASN A 53 11.62 -0.09 7.47
C ASN A 53 10.24 0.50 7.20
N PHE A 54 10.19 1.74 6.70
CA PHE A 54 8.96 2.38 6.26
C PHE A 54 8.26 1.56 5.17
N ASN A 55 8.99 1.15 4.13
CA ASN A 55 8.41 0.40 3.01
C ASN A 55 7.89 -0.99 3.42
N ILE A 56 8.58 -1.67 4.35
CA ILE A 56 8.11 -2.95 4.92
C ILE A 56 6.78 -2.75 5.65
N ARG A 57 6.71 -1.76 6.55
CA ARG A 57 5.48 -1.47 7.32
C ARG A 57 4.32 -1.09 6.40
N LEU A 58 4.56 -0.19 5.45
CA LEU A 58 3.57 0.21 4.46
C LEU A 58 3.03 -0.99 3.66
N SER A 59 3.90 -1.93 3.28
CA SER A 59 3.51 -3.14 2.55
C SER A 59 2.65 -4.09 3.38
N ASN A 60 2.99 -4.28 4.66
CA ASN A 60 2.19 -5.11 5.57
C ASN A 60 0.79 -4.53 5.76
N ILE A 61 0.70 -3.22 5.96
CA ILE A 61 -0.58 -2.53 6.14
C ILE A 61 -1.41 -2.56 4.85
N LEU A 62 -0.79 -2.38 3.68
CA LEU A 62 -1.47 -2.54 2.40
C LEU A 62 -2.03 -3.95 2.23
N PHE A 63 -1.28 -4.97 2.64
CA PHE A 63 -1.76 -6.35 2.59
C PHE A 63 -2.99 -6.54 3.48
N GLU A 64 -2.93 -6.12 4.74
CA GLU A 64 -4.07 -6.20 5.67
C GLU A 64 -5.30 -5.43 5.17
N ALA A 65 -5.10 -4.21 4.64
CA ALA A 65 -6.19 -3.39 4.11
C ALA A 65 -6.84 -4.02 2.87
N ASN A 66 -6.05 -4.62 1.97
CA ASN A 66 -6.58 -5.36 0.82
C ASN A 66 -7.37 -6.59 1.28
N GLN A 67 -6.88 -7.35 2.27
CA GLN A 67 -7.61 -8.50 2.80
C GLN A 67 -8.95 -8.10 3.44
N MET A 68 -9.00 -6.96 4.14
CA MET A 68 -10.26 -6.41 4.66
C MET A 68 -11.22 -6.01 3.54
N ALA A 69 -10.72 -5.41 2.46
CA ALA A 69 -11.55 -5.03 1.32
C ALA A 69 -12.13 -6.25 0.59
N GLU A 70 -11.34 -7.33 0.48
CA GLU A 70 -11.77 -8.61 -0.08
C GLU A 70 -12.64 -9.44 0.89
N LYS A 71 -12.89 -8.94 2.12
CA LYS A 71 -13.63 -9.62 3.20
C LYS A 71 -13.11 -11.02 3.48
N LEU A 72 -11.79 -11.21 3.37
CA LEU A 72 -11.17 -12.48 3.71
C LEU A 72 -11.22 -12.67 5.24
N ASP A 73 -11.71 -13.81 5.70
CA ASP A 73 -11.85 -14.18 7.13
C ASP A 73 -10.50 -14.30 7.88
N LEU A 74 -9.39 -13.99 7.21
CA LEU A 74 -8.04 -14.04 7.75
C LEU A 74 -7.71 -12.86 8.67
N VAL A 75 -8.48 -11.77 8.63
CA VAL A 75 -8.18 -10.55 9.38
C VAL A 75 -8.99 -10.46 10.68
N PRO A 76 -8.34 -10.33 11.85
CA PRO A 76 -9.06 -10.16 13.11
C PRO A 76 -9.89 -8.86 13.09
N LYS A 77 -11.16 -8.96 13.53
CA LYS A 77 -12.19 -7.90 13.51
C LYS A 77 -11.81 -6.56 14.18
N ARG A 78 -10.66 -6.48 14.87
CA ARG A 78 -10.12 -5.24 15.47
C ARG A 78 -9.23 -4.41 14.52
N GLY A 79 -8.92 -4.91 13.33
CA GLY A 79 -7.87 -4.31 12.50
C GLY A 79 -8.16 -2.90 11.96
N TYR A 80 -9.42 -2.51 11.72
CA TYR A 80 -9.71 -1.23 11.05
C TYR A 80 -9.21 0.02 11.83
N LEU A 81 -9.44 0.06 13.15
CA LEU A 81 -8.96 1.15 14.01
C LEU A 81 -7.42 1.17 14.08
N THR A 82 -6.81 -0.01 14.16
CA THR A 82 -5.35 -0.19 14.16
C THR A 82 -4.73 0.32 12.86
N ILE A 83 -5.31 -0.02 11.70
CA ILE A 83 -4.78 0.43 10.42
C ILE A 83 -4.90 1.95 10.28
N HIS A 84 -6.01 2.55 10.71
CA HIS A 84 -6.13 4.01 10.61
C HIS A 84 -5.02 4.73 11.42
N SER A 85 -4.73 4.28 12.64
CA SER A 85 -3.62 4.83 13.44
C SER A 85 -2.25 4.59 12.79
N GLU A 86 -2.04 3.40 12.20
CA GLU A 86 -0.79 3.08 11.51
C GLU A 86 -0.58 3.96 10.27
N ILE A 87 -1.64 4.27 9.52
CA ILE A 87 -1.58 5.22 8.39
C ILE A 87 -1.12 6.60 8.84
N GLN A 88 -1.68 7.12 9.96
CA GLN A 88 -1.26 8.42 10.49
C GLN A 88 0.21 8.43 10.92
N GLN A 89 0.69 7.29 11.44
CA GLN A 89 2.09 7.16 11.83
C GLN A 89 3.02 7.07 10.60
N LEU A 90 2.61 6.34 9.56
CA LEU A 90 3.31 6.33 8.27
C LEU A 90 3.34 7.72 7.62
N GLU A 91 2.26 8.50 7.69
CA GLU A 91 2.26 9.88 7.18
C GLU A 91 3.31 10.75 7.86
N LYS A 92 3.48 10.62 9.18
CA LYS A 92 4.52 11.32 9.94
C LYS A 92 5.92 10.85 9.55
N GLU A 93 6.15 9.54 9.53
CA GLU A 93 7.45 8.95 9.18
C GLU A 93 7.87 9.29 7.76
N LEU A 94 6.92 9.34 6.81
CA LEU A 94 7.19 9.75 5.45
C LEU A 94 7.67 11.21 5.41
N ASN A 95 7.04 12.12 6.16
CA ASN A 95 7.45 13.53 6.24
C ASN A 95 8.81 13.73 6.92
N GLU A 96 9.32 12.78 7.70
CA GLU A 96 10.68 12.82 8.25
C GLU A 96 11.73 12.24 7.28
N LEU A 97 11.28 11.36 6.38
CA LEU A 97 12.11 10.73 5.37
C LEU A 97 12.43 11.67 4.20
N ILE A 98 11.43 12.42 3.74
CA ILE A 98 11.52 13.39 2.63
C ILE A 98 11.77 14.81 3.13
#